data_AF-A0A2K8MIS5-F1
#
_entry.id   AF-A0A2K8MIS5-F1
#
_cell.length_a   1.000
_cell.length_b   1.000
_cell.length_c   1.000
_cell.angle_alpha   90.00
_cell.angle_beta   90.00
_cell.angle_gamma   90.00
#
_symmetry.space_group_name_H-M   'P 1'
#
loop_
_entity.id
_entity.type
_entity.pdbx_description
1 polymer ?
#
loop_
_entity_poly.entity_id
_entity_poly.type
_entity_poly.pdbx_seq_one_letter_code
_entity_poly.pdbx_strand_id
1 'polypeptide(L)'
;MGNGTLVPHPDFAPVAVRGIDVMLACGGDGRWLIEFRVHGADGLVTPEAGPPRRANELWKHTCFELFVRPDDGEGYYEFNFSPSGEWAAYRFTGYRAGMIDLPLGVPAIEWWGGEMRAAVDLSALPDGDWCIGVTAVIEEAGGKRSFWSLAHPGGKPDFHHEANFAWELPAAAR
;
A
#
# COMPACT_ATOMS: atom_id res chain seq x y z
N MET A 1 8.99 -13.55 -3.66
CA MET A 1 7.73 -13.65 -2.86
C MET A 1 8.08 -13.59 -1.39
N GLY A 2 7.24 -13.00 -0.55
CA GLY A 2 7.47 -13.01 0.90
C GLY A 2 6.27 -12.50 1.68
N ASN A 3 6.43 -12.42 3.00
CA ASN A 3 5.40 -11.98 3.93
C ASN A 3 5.96 -10.89 4.84
N GLY A 4 5.09 -9.99 5.29
CA GLY A 4 5.37 -8.98 6.29
C GLY A 4 4.17 -8.78 7.22
N THR A 5 4.37 -8.07 8.31
CA THR A 5 3.30 -7.67 9.23
C THR A 5 3.41 -6.17 9.46
N LEU A 6 2.31 -5.45 9.28
CA LEU A 6 2.24 -4.02 9.56
C LEU A 6 1.98 -3.78 11.04
N VAL A 7 2.59 -2.74 11.57
CA VAL A 7 2.37 -2.26 12.94
C VAL A 7 1.64 -0.92 12.92
N PRO A 8 0.79 -0.64 13.91
CA PRO A 8 0.11 0.65 13.97
C PRO A 8 1.08 1.74 14.41
N HIS A 9 0.87 2.95 13.90
CA HIS A 9 1.59 4.13 14.37
C HIS A 9 1.26 4.36 15.86
N PRO A 10 2.27 4.61 16.73
CA PRO A 10 2.09 4.67 18.18
C PRO A 10 1.06 5.71 18.63
N ASP A 11 1.01 6.86 17.96
CA ASP A 11 0.07 7.95 18.31
C ASP A 11 -1.37 7.74 17.80
N PHE A 12 -1.60 6.71 16.98
CA PHE A 12 -2.90 6.44 16.33
C PHE A 12 -3.35 5.01 16.61
N ALA A 13 -3.49 4.70 17.90
CA ALA A 13 -3.92 3.38 18.37
C ALA A 13 -5.24 2.94 17.72
N PRO A 14 -5.32 1.71 17.18
CA PRO A 14 -6.56 1.13 16.65
C PRO A 14 -7.56 0.80 17.76
N VAL A 15 -8.81 0.52 17.40
CA VAL A 15 -9.88 0.11 18.32
C VAL A 15 -9.97 -1.41 18.42
N ALA A 16 -10.29 -2.08 17.32
CA ALA A 16 -10.53 -3.51 17.20
C ALA A 16 -9.47 -4.20 16.34
N VAL A 17 -8.86 -3.49 15.38
CA VAL A 17 -7.79 -4.05 14.55
C VAL A 17 -6.53 -4.33 15.38
N ARG A 18 -6.03 -5.56 15.29
CA ARG A 18 -4.91 -6.07 16.09
C ARG A 18 -3.61 -6.26 15.29
N GLY A 19 -3.70 -6.29 13.97
CA GLY A 19 -2.57 -6.53 13.09
C GLY A 19 -3.02 -6.59 11.63
N ILE A 20 -2.08 -6.38 10.71
CA ILE A 20 -2.30 -6.56 9.28
C ILE A 20 -1.15 -7.40 8.74
N ASP A 21 -1.44 -8.60 8.27
CA ASP A 21 -0.44 -9.41 7.56
C ASP A 21 -0.48 -9.08 6.08
N VAL A 22 0.69 -9.11 5.46
CA VAL A 22 0.88 -8.82 4.04
C VAL A 22 1.62 -9.96 3.39
N MET A 23 1.17 -10.35 2.20
CA MET A 23 1.90 -11.23 1.29
C MET A 23 2.13 -10.52 -0.03
N LEU A 24 3.33 -10.65 -0.59
CA LEU A 24 3.69 -10.13 -1.90
C LEU A 24 4.25 -11.25 -2.78
N ALA A 25 3.70 -11.38 -3.99
CA ALA A 25 4.12 -12.40 -4.95
C ALA A 25 4.22 -11.87 -6.39
N CYS A 26 5.27 -12.30 -7.12
CA CYS A 26 5.45 -12.04 -8.55
C CYS A 26 4.87 -13.20 -9.37
N GLY A 27 4.06 -12.90 -10.38
CA GLY A 27 3.45 -13.85 -11.31
C GLY A 27 4.34 -14.26 -12.49
N GLY A 28 5.54 -13.68 -12.63
CA GLY A 28 6.50 -13.98 -13.70
C GLY A 28 6.25 -13.27 -15.03
N ASP A 29 5.14 -12.56 -15.20
CA ASP A 29 4.81 -11.73 -16.37
C ASP A 29 4.85 -10.22 -16.06
N GLY A 30 5.50 -9.84 -14.96
CA GLY A 30 5.51 -8.47 -14.45
C GLY A 30 4.29 -8.10 -13.61
N ARG A 31 3.29 -8.98 -13.48
CA ARG A 31 2.19 -8.78 -12.53
C ARG A 31 2.58 -9.21 -11.13
N TRP A 32 2.19 -8.39 -10.18
CA TRP A 32 2.39 -8.59 -8.76
C TRP A 32 1.04 -8.72 -8.07
N LEU A 33 0.92 -9.72 -7.21
CA LEU A 33 -0.18 -9.88 -6.28
C LEU A 33 0.28 -9.40 -4.91
N ILE A 34 -0.45 -8.44 -4.35
CA ILE A 34 -0.36 -8.08 -2.94
C ILE A 34 -1.66 -8.47 -2.24
N GLU A 35 -1.53 -9.14 -1.09
CA GLU A 35 -2.65 -9.52 -0.23
C GLU A 35 -2.45 -8.91 1.15
N PHE A 36 -3.50 -8.32 1.70
CA PHE A 36 -3.57 -7.81 3.06
C PHE A 36 -4.63 -8.57 3.83
N ARG A 37 -4.30 -9.04 5.04
CA ARG A 37 -5.25 -9.66 5.98
C ARG A 37 -5.30 -8.84 7.26
N VAL A 38 -6.45 -8.22 7.51
CA VAL A 38 -6.71 -7.37 8.67
C VAL A 38 -7.30 -8.21 9.79
N HIS A 39 -6.59 -8.32 10.91
CA HIS A 39 -7.04 -9.07 12.08
C HIS A 39 -7.94 -8.20 12.95
N GLY A 40 -9.18 -8.62 13.19
CA GLY A 40 -10.18 -7.80 13.91
C GLY A 40 -10.87 -6.79 12.99
N ALA A 41 -11.16 -7.18 11.75
CA ALA A 41 -11.82 -6.35 10.75
C ALA A 41 -13.34 -6.13 10.97
N ASP A 42 -13.89 -6.63 12.08
CA ASP A 42 -15.29 -6.42 12.42
C ASP A 42 -15.52 -4.92 12.64
N GLY A 43 -16.38 -4.31 11.81
CA GLY A 43 -16.72 -2.89 11.94
C GLY A 43 -15.75 -1.92 11.28
N LEU A 44 -14.91 -2.37 10.34
CA LEU A 44 -14.22 -1.46 9.44
C LEU A 44 -15.21 -0.58 8.67
N VAL A 45 -14.88 0.69 8.54
CA VAL A 45 -15.60 1.64 7.69
C VAL A 45 -14.87 1.68 6.35
N THR A 46 -15.55 1.27 5.29
CA THR A 46 -14.99 1.27 3.93
C THR A 46 -15.80 2.17 3.01
N PRO A 47 -15.16 2.81 2.02
CA PRO A 47 -15.88 3.51 0.96
C PRO A 47 -16.85 2.57 0.21
N GLU A 48 -17.91 3.14 -0.35
CA GLU A 48 -18.92 2.37 -1.11
C GLU A 48 -18.30 1.72 -2.36
N ALA A 49 -18.58 0.43 -2.56
CA ALA A 49 -18.11 -0.31 -3.72
C ALA A 49 -18.69 0.27 -5.03
N GLY A 50 -17.85 0.33 -6.06
CA GLY A 50 -18.26 0.76 -7.39
C GLY A 50 -17.38 0.19 -8.49
N PRO A 51 -17.63 0.59 -9.75
CA PRO A 51 -16.76 0.22 -10.85
C PRO A 51 -15.32 0.73 -10.62
N PRO A 52 -14.29 -0.06 -10.96
CA PRO A 52 -12.91 0.36 -10.81
C PRO A 52 -12.64 1.65 -11.57
N ARG A 53 -12.07 2.64 -10.89
CA ARG A 53 -11.71 3.94 -11.48
C ARG A 53 -10.50 4.53 -10.78
N ARG A 54 -9.75 5.37 -11.51
CA ARG A 54 -8.72 6.19 -10.89
C ARG A 54 -9.37 7.29 -10.04
N ALA A 55 -8.87 7.49 -8.83
CA ALA A 55 -9.28 8.59 -7.95
C ALA A 55 -8.09 9.03 -7.07
N ASN A 56 -8.18 10.24 -6.52
CA ASN A 56 -7.15 10.82 -5.66
C ASN A 56 -7.59 10.82 -4.20
N GLU A 57 -6.65 11.05 -3.28
CA GLU A 57 -6.92 11.24 -1.85
C GLU A 57 -7.59 10.03 -1.17
N LEU A 58 -7.32 8.80 -1.67
CA LEU A 58 -7.87 7.56 -1.14
C LEU A 58 -7.53 7.34 0.34
N TRP A 59 -6.37 7.82 0.77
CA TRP A 59 -5.88 7.83 2.15
C TRP A 59 -6.78 8.52 3.17
N LYS A 60 -7.80 9.27 2.73
CA LYS A 60 -8.77 9.88 3.65
C LYS A 60 -9.66 8.84 4.35
N HIS A 61 -9.81 7.66 3.75
CA HIS A 61 -10.61 6.53 4.24
C HIS A 61 -9.76 5.26 4.32
N THR A 62 -10.39 4.12 4.61
CA THR A 62 -9.71 2.82 4.54
C THR A 62 -9.11 2.59 3.15
N CYS A 63 -7.78 2.48 3.07
CA CYS A 63 -7.02 2.23 1.86
C CYS A 63 -5.77 1.41 2.17
N PHE A 64 -5.23 0.75 1.15
CA PHE A 64 -4.03 -0.07 1.20
C PHE A 64 -3.05 0.41 0.14
N GLU A 65 -1.77 0.45 0.46
CA GLU A 65 -0.80 1.09 -0.42
C GLU A 65 0.47 0.25 -0.56
N LEU A 66 1.05 0.31 -1.75
CA LEU A 66 2.34 -0.27 -2.10
C LEU A 66 3.25 0.85 -2.59
N PHE A 67 4.45 0.92 -2.02
CA PHE A 67 5.51 1.82 -2.43
C PHE A 67 6.68 0.99 -2.95
N VAL A 68 7.23 1.40 -4.09
CA VAL A 68 8.39 0.75 -4.70
C VAL A 68 9.45 1.80 -4.97
N ARG A 69 10.60 1.68 -4.31
CA ARG A 69 11.78 2.49 -4.56
C ARG A 69 12.85 1.60 -5.20
N PRO A 70 13.14 1.74 -6.50
CA PRO A 70 14.31 1.12 -7.09
C PRO A 70 15.59 1.66 -6.45
N ASP A 71 16.66 0.86 -6.43
CA ASP A 71 17.94 1.26 -5.83
C ASP A 71 18.68 2.38 -6.60
N ASP A 72 18.18 2.76 -7.79
CA ASP A 72 18.75 3.81 -8.64
C ASP A 72 18.30 5.24 -8.27
N GLY A 73 18.43 5.60 -6.99
CA GLY A 73 18.30 6.97 -6.50
C GLY A 73 17.14 7.21 -5.53
N GLU A 74 16.63 8.44 -5.50
CA GLU A 74 15.61 8.87 -4.52
C GLU A 74 14.16 8.75 -5.03
N GLY A 75 13.98 8.52 -6.33
CA GLY A 75 12.66 8.39 -6.94
C GLY A 75 11.95 7.11 -6.52
N TYR A 76 10.62 7.19 -6.38
CA TYR A 76 9.82 6.03 -6.02
C TYR A 76 8.44 6.09 -6.66
N TYR A 77 7.75 4.96 -6.60
CA TYR A 77 6.42 4.75 -7.15
C TYR A 77 5.47 4.44 -6.01
N GLU A 78 4.24 4.91 -6.13
CA GLU A 78 3.19 4.71 -5.15
C GLU A 78 1.96 4.16 -5.86
N PHE A 79 1.34 3.15 -5.26
CA PHE A 79 0.11 2.53 -5.72
C PHE A 79 -0.88 2.49 -4.55
N ASN A 80 -2.09 3.00 -4.75
CA ASN A 80 -3.14 3.02 -3.75
C ASN A 80 -4.30 2.13 -4.21
N PHE A 81 -4.85 1.35 -3.29
CA PHE A 81 -5.97 0.43 -3.53
C PHE A 81 -7.04 0.64 -2.46
N SER A 82 -8.25 1.02 -2.88
CA SER A 82 -9.40 1.20 -2.00
C SER A 82 -10.33 -0.02 -2.03
N PRO A 83 -10.95 -0.41 -0.92
CA PRO A 83 -12.08 -1.35 -0.90
C PRO A 83 -13.22 -1.00 -1.86
N SER A 84 -13.35 0.27 -2.28
CA SER A 84 -14.35 0.66 -3.30
C SER A 84 -14.05 0.13 -4.71
N GLY A 85 -12.83 -0.36 -4.96
CA GLY A 85 -12.30 -0.61 -6.30
C GLY A 85 -11.63 0.63 -6.93
N GLU A 86 -11.64 1.77 -6.24
CA GLU A 86 -10.86 2.93 -6.64
C GLU A 86 -9.37 2.70 -6.43
N TRP A 87 -8.56 3.30 -7.29
CA TRP A 87 -7.11 3.14 -7.25
C TRP A 87 -6.39 4.40 -7.69
N ALA A 88 -5.12 4.51 -7.32
CA ALA A 88 -4.24 5.55 -7.80
C ALA A 88 -2.84 4.99 -8.05
N ALA A 89 -2.08 5.64 -8.92
CA ALA A 89 -0.69 5.32 -9.11
C ALA A 89 0.11 6.57 -9.48
N TYR A 90 1.20 6.79 -8.77
CA TYR A 90 2.02 7.99 -8.89
C TYR A 90 3.50 7.64 -9.00
N ARG A 91 4.25 8.52 -9.65
CA ARG A 91 5.71 8.53 -9.63
C ARG A 91 6.19 9.80 -8.93
N PHE A 92 7.22 9.65 -8.11
CA PHE A 92 7.92 10.73 -7.42
C PHE A 92 9.37 10.77 -7.87
N THR A 93 9.96 11.96 -7.87
CA THR A 93 11.41 12.15 -8.13
C THR A 93 12.25 12.14 -6.86
N GLY A 94 11.60 12.15 -5.69
CA GLY A 94 12.22 12.21 -4.37
C GLY A 94 11.14 12.36 -3.29
N TYR A 95 11.55 12.52 -2.03
CA TYR A 95 10.63 12.64 -0.89
C TYR A 95 9.56 13.72 -1.11
N ARG A 96 8.30 13.28 -1.34
CA ARG A 96 7.13 14.12 -1.65
C ARG A 96 7.37 15.15 -2.78
N ALA A 97 8.31 14.85 -3.68
CA ALA A 97 8.73 15.75 -4.74
C ALA A 97 8.40 15.18 -6.13
N GLY A 98 8.05 16.06 -7.05
CA GLY A 98 7.86 15.71 -8.46
C GLY A 98 6.74 14.70 -8.72
N MET A 99 5.70 14.70 -7.89
CA MET A 99 4.55 13.79 -8.03
C MET A 99 3.87 13.99 -9.39
N ILE A 100 3.79 12.92 -10.17
CA ILE A 100 3.01 12.84 -11.41
C ILE A 100 2.20 11.55 -11.43
N ASP A 101 1.09 11.56 -12.16
CA ASP A 101 0.35 10.33 -12.45
C ASP A 101 1.25 9.34 -13.20
N LEU A 102 1.33 8.11 -12.69
CA LEU A 102 1.93 6.99 -13.39
C LEU A 102 0.86 6.32 -14.27
N PRO A 103 1.01 6.29 -15.61
CA PRO A 103 0.13 5.51 -16.45
C PRO A 103 0.19 4.02 -16.05
N LEU A 104 -0.96 3.45 -15.74
CA LEU A 104 -1.09 2.07 -15.24
C LEU A 104 -2.38 1.46 -15.79
N GLY A 105 -2.34 0.18 -16.15
CA GLY A 105 -3.55 -0.58 -16.39
C GLY A 105 -4.43 -0.66 -15.13
N VAL A 106 -5.74 -0.87 -15.30
CA VAL A 106 -6.65 -0.99 -14.16
C VAL A 106 -6.23 -2.21 -13.32
N PRO A 107 -5.84 -2.04 -12.04
CA PRO A 107 -5.53 -3.18 -11.18
C PRO A 107 -6.79 -3.98 -10.87
N ALA A 108 -6.65 -5.30 -10.71
CA ALA A 108 -7.74 -6.13 -10.21
C ALA A 108 -7.74 -6.04 -8.68
N ILE A 109 -8.81 -5.48 -8.11
CA ILE A 109 -8.96 -5.27 -6.66
C ILE A 109 -10.13 -6.11 -6.16
N GLU A 110 -9.90 -6.89 -5.12
CA GLU A 110 -10.92 -7.71 -4.46
C GLU A 110 -10.91 -7.46 -2.96
N TRP A 111 -12.10 -7.28 -2.37
CA TRP A 111 -12.28 -7.00 -0.95
C TRP A 111 -13.34 -7.91 -0.35
N TRP A 112 -13.01 -8.55 0.78
CA TRP A 112 -13.90 -9.47 1.49
C TRP A 112 -14.11 -9.11 2.96
N GLY A 113 -14.11 -7.81 3.29
CA GLY A 113 -14.45 -7.34 4.65
C GLY A 113 -13.39 -7.66 5.71
N GLY A 114 -12.11 -7.70 5.31
CA GLY A 114 -10.98 -8.04 6.18
C GLY A 114 -9.80 -8.63 5.42
N GLU A 115 -10.03 -9.03 4.17
CA GLU A 115 -8.98 -9.41 3.23
C GLU A 115 -9.07 -8.54 1.98
N MET A 116 -7.95 -7.95 1.58
CA MET A 116 -7.78 -7.16 0.36
C MET A 116 -6.76 -7.85 -0.54
N ARG A 117 -7.08 -8.02 -1.83
CA ARG A 117 -6.11 -8.42 -2.85
C ARG A 117 -6.07 -7.40 -3.96
N ALA A 118 -4.86 -7.05 -4.38
CA ALA A 118 -4.64 -6.24 -5.57
C ALA A 118 -3.62 -6.94 -6.48
N ALA A 119 -4.02 -7.16 -7.74
CA ALA A 119 -3.11 -7.57 -8.80
C ALA A 119 -2.76 -6.35 -9.66
N VAL A 120 -1.48 -6.02 -9.75
CA VAL A 120 -0.96 -4.82 -10.40
C VAL A 120 0.20 -5.15 -11.33
N ASP A 121 0.23 -4.55 -12.51
CA ASP A 121 1.33 -4.69 -13.47
C ASP A 121 2.46 -3.69 -13.12
N LEU A 122 3.60 -4.22 -12.72
CA LEU A 122 4.80 -3.43 -12.37
C LEU A 122 5.92 -3.58 -13.43
N SER A 123 5.62 -4.15 -14.60
CA SER A 123 6.60 -4.37 -15.67
C SER A 123 7.24 -3.08 -16.22
N ALA A 124 6.58 -1.94 -16.04
CA ALA A 124 7.08 -0.63 -16.47
C ALA A 124 8.03 0.03 -15.45
N LEU A 125 8.23 -0.57 -14.27
CA LEU A 125 9.15 -0.04 -13.27
C LEU A 125 10.61 -0.38 -13.62
N PRO A 126 11.59 0.44 -13.22
CA PRO A 126 13.00 0.15 -13.43
C PRO A 126 13.42 -1.21 -12.88
N ASP A 127 14.29 -1.90 -13.61
CA ASP A 127 14.94 -3.12 -13.15
C ASP A 127 15.89 -2.87 -11.97
N GLY A 128 16.43 -3.93 -11.38
CA GLY A 128 17.32 -3.85 -10.21
C GLY A 128 16.66 -4.23 -8.89
N ASP A 129 17.37 -3.97 -7.80
CA ASP A 129 16.89 -4.24 -6.46
C ASP A 129 15.85 -3.18 -6.06
N TRP A 130 14.81 -3.60 -5.35
CA TRP A 130 13.76 -2.71 -4.89
C TRP A 130 13.73 -2.69 -3.36
N CYS A 131 13.54 -1.50 -2.79
CA CYS A 131 13.06 -1.35 -1.42
C CYS A 131 11.55 -1.11 -1.47
N ILE A 132 10.80 -1.91 -0.72
CA ILE A 132 9.34 -1.90 -0.72
C ILE A 132 8.84 -1.30 0.58
N GLY A 133 7.89 -0.38 0.46
CA GLY A 133 7.03 0.06 1.55
C GLY A 133 5.63 -0.52 1.37
N VAL A 134 5.02 -0.98 2.46
CA VAL A 134 3.62 -1.41 2.46
C VAL A 134 2.92 -0.76 3.63
N THR A 135 1.78 -0.15 3.36
CA THR A 135 1.05 0.64 4.36
C THR A 135 -0.46 0.44 4.21
N ALA A 136 -1.19 0.84 5.24
CA ALA A 136 -2.64 0.93 5.19
C ALA A 136 -3.13 2.08 6.08
N VAL A 137 -4.14 2.80 5.60
CA VAL A 137 -4.99 3.61 6.47
C VAL A 137 -6.22 2.78 6.79
N ILE A 138 -6.57 2.67 8.06
CA ILE A 138 -7.76 1.93 8.48
C ILE A 138 -8.70 2.88 9.22
N GLU A 139 -9.94 2.96 8.75
CA GLU A 139 -11.04 3.65 9.41
C GLU A 139 -11.95 2.65 10.14
N GLU A 140 -12.19 2.91 11.42
CA GLU A 140 -13.09 2.14 12.28
C GLU A 140 -14.28 3.02 12.70
N ALA A 141 -15.33 2.38 13.21
CA ALA A 141 -16.54 3.07 13.66
C ALA A 141 -16.25 4.26 14.59
N GLY A 142 -17.05 5.33 14.46
CA GLY A 142 -16.84 6.58 15.17
C GLY A 142 -15.77 7.49 14.56
N GLY A 143 -15.32 7.20 13.34
CA GLY A 143 -14.35 8.02 12.59
C GLY A 143 -12.92 7.90 13.11
N LYS A 144 -12.62 6.83 13.86
CA LYS A 144 -11.28 6.56 14.38
C LYS A 144 -10.43 6.04 13.24
N ARG A 145 -9.27 6.68 13.02
CA ARG A 145 -8.28 6.23 12.03
C ARG A 145 -7.00 5.77 12.69
N SER A 146 -6.45 4.69 12.15
CA SER A 146 -5.13 4.16 12.48
C SER A 146 -4.30 4.04 11.20
N PHE A 147 -2.98 4.19 11.35
CA PHE A 147 -2.01 4.23 10.25
C PHE A 147 -1.05 3.06 10.43
N TRP A 148 -0.94 2.21 9.43
CA TRP A 148 -0.20 0.95 9.51
C TRP A 148 0.92 0.95 8.49
N SER A 149 2.09 0.48 8.88
CA SER A 149 3.28 0.40 8.03
C SER A 149 4.19 -0.71 8.52
N LEU A 150 5.09 -1.19 7.65
CA LEU A 150 6.16 -2.13 8.02
C LEU A 150 7.08 -1.54 9.10
N ALA A 151 7.33 -0.24 9.02
CA ALA A 151 8.08 0.55 10.00
C ALA A 151 7.51 1.97 10.00
N HIS A 152 7.67 2.72 11.10
CA HIS A 152 7.26 4.14 11.15
C HIS A 152 8.47 5.01 11.47
N PRO A 153 8.60 6.19 10.84
CA PRO A 153 9.49 7.23 11.37
C PRO A 153 8.97 7.74 12.71
N GLY A 154 9.81 8.47 13.45
CA GLY A 154 9.34 9.24 14.60
C GLY A 154 8.51 10.45 14.17
N GLY A 155 7.50 10.82 14.96
CA GLY A 155 6.70 12.02 14.75
C GLY A 155 5.31 11.73 14.19
N LYS A 156 4.88 12.48 13.18
CA LYS A 156 3.57 12.30 12.55
C LYS A 156 3.61 11.12 11.57
N PRO A 157 2.48 10.42 11.31
CA PRO A 157 2.39 9.41 10.27
C PRO A 157 2.86 9.98 8.94
N ASP A 158 3.87 9.35 8.36
CA ASP A 158 4.45 9.77 7.09
C ASP A 158 4.90 8.54 6.31
N PHE A 159 4.02 8.04 5.44
CA PHE A 159 4.27 6.86 4.60
C PHE A 159 5.33 7.08 3.50
N HIS A 160 5.68 8.33 3.20
CA HIS A 160 6.71 8.65 2.20
C HIS A 160 8.12 8.72 2.78
N HIS A 161 8.27 8.61 4.10
CA HIS A 161 9.58 8.62 4.74
C HIS A 161 10.39 7.37 4.35
N GLU A 162 11.71 7.52 4.17
CA GLU A 162 12.60 6.43 3.74
C GLU A 162 12.54 5.19 4.64
N ALA A 163 12.27 5.40 5.93
CA ALA A 163 12.15 4.34 6.93
C ALA A 163 11.03 3.34 6.62
N ASN A 164 10.01 3.71 5.84
CA ASN A 164 8.93 2.80 5.49
C ASN A 164 9.31 1.81 4.38
N PHE A 165 10.36 2.11 3.61
CA PHE A 165 10.88 1.22 2.55
C PHE A 165 11.73 0.10 3.17
N ALA A 166 11.10 -0.66 4.07
CA ALA A 166 11.76 -1.58 5.01
C ALA A 166 11.85 -3.03 4.51
N TRP A 167 11.31 -3.33 3.33
CA TRP A 167 11.36 -4.67 2.76
C TRP A 167 12.22 -4.69 1.48
N GLU A 168 13.41 -5.27 1.60
CA GLU A 168 14.33 -5.46 0.48
C GLU A 168 13.87 -6.61 -0.44
N LEU A 169 13.85 -6.33 -1.74
CA LEU A 169 13.43 -7.26 -2.78
C LEU A 169 14.50 -7.28 -3.88
N PRO A 170 15.42 -8.26 -3.87
CA PRO A 170 16.46 -8.37 -4.88
C PRO A 170 15.90 -8.63 -6.28
N ALA A 171 16.58 -8.13 -7.32
CA ALA A 171 16.22 -8.34 -8.71
C ALA A 171 16.06 -9.83 -9.06
N ALA A 172 16.90 -10.70 -8.49
CA ALA A 172 16.87 -12.14 -8.70
C ALA A 172 15.62 -12.84 -8.10
N ALA A 173 14.84 -12.14 -7.27
CA ALA A 173 13.63 -12.64 -6.64
C ALA A 173 12.34 -12.19 -7.36
N ARG A 174 12.47 -11.47 -8.48
CA ARG A 174 11.39 -10.97 -9.34
C ARG A 174 11.32 -11.80 -10.62
#